data_AF-A0A924ZS24-F1
#
_entry.id   AF-A0A924ZS24-F1
#
_cell.length_a   1.000
_cell.length_b   1.000
_cell.length_c   1.000
_cell.angle_alpha   90.00
_cell.angle_beta   90.00
_cell.angle_gamma   90.00
#
_symmetry.space_group_name_H-M   'P 1'
#
loop_
_entity.id
_entity.type
_entity.pdbx_description
1 polymer ?
#
loop_
_entity_poly.entity_id
_entity_poly.type
_entity_poly.pdbx_seq_one_letter_code
_entity_poly.pdbx_strand_id
1 'polypeptide(L)' 'IILFVSALSLVRTQTPIGDVLYLKAMIPHHSIAILTSKRADIKDPEVRKLANAIIKAQEKEIIEMKASIKRLQTDK' A
#
# COMPACT_ATOMS: atom_id res chain seq x y z
N ILE A 1 -4.36 -31.04 3.60
CA ILE A 1 -3.07 -30.97 2.85
C ILE A 1 -3.23 -30.21 1.55
N ILE A 2 -4.12 -30.62 0.63
CA ILE A 2 -4.32 -29.93 -0.67
C ILE A 2 -4.66 -28.44 -0.48
N LEU A 3 -5.67 -28.11 0.34
CA LEU A 3 -6.03 -26.70 0.60
C LEU A 3 -4.85 -25.86 1.11
N PHE A 4 -4.03 -26.44 2.00
CA PHE A 4 -2.87 -25.77 2.56
C PHE A 4 -1.79 -25.52 1.51
N VAL A 5 -1.44 -26.52 0.70
CA VAL A 5 -0.42 -26.39 -0.35
C VAL A 5 -0.88 -25.38 -1.41
N SER A 6 -2.15 -25.41 -1.79
CA SER A 6 -2.72 -24.45 -2.75
C SER A 6 -2.71 -23.02 -2.19
N ALA A 7 -3.19 -22.82 -0.97
CA ALA A 7 -3.17 -21.50 -0.33
C ALA A 7 -1.74 -20.96 -0.15
N LEU A 8 -0.81 -21.81 0.31
CA LEU A 8 0.61 -21.45 0.45
C LEU A 8 1.21 -21.06 -0.90
N SER A 9 0.92 -21.80 -1.97
CA SER A 9 1.42 -21.49 -3.31
C SER A 9 0.89 -20.15 -3.82
N LEU A 10 -0.42 -19.90 -3.68
CA LEU A 10 -1.05 -18.64 -4.09
C LEU A 10 -0.46 -17.42 -3.36
N VAL A 11 -0.22 -17.54 -2.06
CA VAL A 11 0.42 -16.47 -1.26
C VAL A 11 1.89 -16.28 -1.65
N ARG A 12 2.61 -17.32 -2.09
CA ARG A 12 4.01 -17.20 -2.48
C ARG A 12 4.22 -16.63 -3.87
N THR A 13 3.41 -17.05 -4.83
CA THR A 13 3.62 -16.66 -6.23
C THR A 13 2.93 -15.35 -6.58
N GLN A 14 1.86 -14.99 -5.87
CA GLN A 14 1.04 -13.80 -6.16
C GLN A 14 0.57 -13.73 -7.62
N THR A 15 0.54 -14.86 -8.33
CA THR A 15 0.21 -14.96 -9.76
C THR A 15 -1.10 -14.26 -10.17
N PRO A 16 -2.19 -14.26 -9.37
CA PRO A 16 -3.42 -13.57 -9.77
C PRO A 16 -3.40 -12.04 -9.55
N ILE A 17 -2.33 -11.47 -8.96
CA ILE A 17 -2.27 -10.05 -8.63
C ILE A 17 -1.70 -9.22 -9.80
N GLY A 18 -2.58 -8.61 -10.59
CA GLY A 18 -2.21 -7.64 -11.62
C GLY A 18 -2.24 -6.18 -11.14
N ASP A 19 -1.81 -5.25 -12.00
CA ASP A 19 -1.60 -3.82 -11.70
C ASP A 19 -2.74 -3.17 -10.91
N VAL A 20 -3.99 -3.26 -11.39
CA VAL A 20 -5.13 -2.62 -10.73
C VAL A 20 -5.39 -3.21 -9.35
N LEU A 21 -5.21 -4.52 -9.17
CA LEU A 21 -5.43 -5.17 -7.87
C LEU A 21 -4.31 -4.79 -6.90
N TYR A 22 -3.07 -4.73 -7.37
CA TYR A 22 -1.93 -4.21 -6.61
C TYR A 22 -2.18 -2.77 -6.13
N LEU A 23 -2.53 -1.86 -7.04
CA LEU A 23 -2.77 -0.45 -6.72
C LEU A 23 -3.93 -0.28 -5.72
N LYS A 24 -5.02 -1.03 -5.91
CA LYS A 24 -6.16 -1.02 -4.98
C LYS A 24 -5.80 -1.52 -3.59
N ALA A 25 -4.94 -2.53 -3.48
CA ALA A 25 -4.46 -3.05 -2.20
C ALA A 25 -3.45 -2.12 -1.51
N MET A 26 -2.64 -1.40 -2.29
CA MET A 26 -1.62 -0.51 -1.76
C MET A 26 -2.18 0.80 -1.20
N ILE A 27 -3.30 1.33 -1.72
CA ILE A 27 -3.95 2.53 -1.16
C ILE A 27 -4.29 2.38 0.34
N PRO A 28 -5.01 1.34 0.81
CA PRO A 28 -5.28 1.16 2.23
C PRO A 28 -4.02 0.79 3.04
N HIS A 29 -3.08 0.03 2.47
CA HIS A 29 -1.78 -0.24 3.10
C HIS A 29 -1.05 1.08 3.46
N HIS A 30 -0.98 2.01 2.51
CA HIS A 30 -0.37 3.33 2.72
C HIS A 30 -1.19 4.17 3.71
N SER A 31 -2.52 4.12 3.61
CA SER A 31 -3.40 4.85 4.53
C SER A 31 -3.19 4.46 6.00
N ILE A 32 -2.89 3.18 6.28
CA ILE A 32 -2.57 2.70 7.63
C ILE A 32 -1.24 3.28 8.13
N ALA A 33 -0.21 3.34 7.30
CA ALA A 33 1.08 3.92 7.68
C ALA A 33 0.97 5.45 7.90
N ILE A 34 0.18 6.16 7.10
CA ILE A 34 -0.17 7.58 7.36
C ILE A 34 -0.90 7.72 8.70
N LEU A 35 -1.92 6.90 8.95
CA LEU A 35 -2.70 6.94 10.18
C LEU A 35 -1.83 6.71 11.42
N THR A 36 -0.97 5.70 11.34
CA THR A 36 -0.04 5.33 12.42
C THR A 36 0.95 6.46 12.67
N SER A 37 1.54 7.02 11.61
CA SER A 37 2.47 8.15 11.69
C SER A 37 1.83 9.40 12.30
N LYS A 38 0.54 9.65 12.04
CA LYS A 38 -0.22 10.79 12.62
C LYS A 38 -0.62 10.59 14.08
N ARG A 39 -0.76 9.35 14.55
CA ARG A 39 -1.32 9.02 15.88
C ARG A 39 -0.31 8.49 16.90
N ALA A 40 0.83 7.99 16.43
CA ALA A 40 1.86 7.46 17.32
C ALA A 40 2.43 8.57 18.21
N ASP A 41 2.66 8.24 19.49
CA ASP A 41 3.24 9.17 20.45
C ASP A 41 4.78 9.23 20.31
N ILE A 42 5.26 9.84 19.23
CA ILE A 42 6.69 9.89 18.87
C ILE A 42 7.37 11.08 19.55
N LYS A 43 8.27 10.79 20.50
CA LYS A 43 9.04 11.81 21.24
C LYS A 43 10.33 12.21 20.52
N ASP A 44 11.06 11.23 20.00
CA ASP A 44 12.35 11.44 19.33
C ASP A 44 12.22 12.36 18.10
N PRO A 45 13.04 13.42 17.99
CA PRO A 45 12.96 14.37 16.87
C PRO A 45 13.23 13.76 15.49
N GLU A 46 14.19 12.83 15.38
CA GLU A 46 14.53 12.20 14.10
C GLU A 46 13.45 11.20 13.67
N VAL A 47 12.87 10.46 14.63
CA VAL A 47 11.72 9.59 14.34
C VAL A 47 10.50 10.41 13.92
N ARG A 48 10.25 11.57 14.52
CA ARG A 48 9.15 12.46 14.10
C ARG A 48 9.37 13.03 12.70
N LYS A 49 10.61 13.37 12.36
CA LYS A 49 10.99 13.79 11.01
C LYS A 49 10.76 12.67 9.99
N LEU A 50 11.11 11.42 10.34
CA LEU A 50 10.81 10.25 9.52
C LEU A 50 9.30 10.05 9.34
N ALA A 51 8.50 10.14 10.40
CA ALA A 51 7.04 10.00 10.33
C ALA A 51 6.41 11.05 9.40
N ASN A 52 6.86 12.30 9.46
CA ASN A 52 6.41 13.35 8.55
C ASN A 52 6.81 13.08 7.09
N ALA A 53 8.01 12.54 6.87
CA ALA A 53 8.46 12.15 5.54
C ALA A 53 7.62 10.98 4.96
N ILE A 54 7.31 9.98 5.79
CA ILE A 54 6.41 8.86 5.43
C ILE A 54 5.04 9.39 5.03
N ILE A 55 4.42 10.28 5.83
CA ILE A 55 3.11 10.86 5.52
C ILE A 55 3.14 11.54 4.15
N LYS A 56 4.12 12.41 3.91
CA LYS A 56 4.23 13.17 2.65
C LYS A 56 4.43 12.26 1.44
N ALA A 57 5.30 11.26 1.55
CA ALA A 57 5.56 10.31 0.47
C ALA A 57 4.30 9.50 0.14
N GLN A 58 3.66 8.96 1.16
CA GLN A 58 2.52 8.06 0.96
C GLN A 58 1.24 8.77 0.52
N GLU A 59 1.03 10.03 0.93
CA GLU A 59 -0.06 10.85 0.39
C GLU A 59 0.14 11.09 -1.13
N LYS A 60 1.39 11.34 -1.57
CA LYS A 60 1.73 11.48 -2.98
C LYS A 60 1.51 10.17 -3.76
N GLU A 61 2.00 9.05 -3.22
CA GLU A 61 1.85 7.72 -3.84
C GLU A 61 0.37 7.33 -3.98
N ILE A 62 -0.48 7.65 -2.99
CA ILE A 62 -1.94 7.41 -3.10
C ILE A 62 -2.55 8.19 -4.29
N ILE A 63 -2.12 9.42 -4.54
CA ILE A 63 -2.58 10.22 -5.68
C ILE A 63 -2.14 9.56 -7.00
N GLU A 64 -0.87 9.15 -7.09
CA GLU A 64 -0.30 8.47 -8.25
C GLU A 64 -1.01 7.13 -8.55
N MET A 65 -1.32 6.35 -7.51
CA MET A 65 -2.05 5.10 -7.62
C MET A 65 -3.49 5.32 -8.10
N LYS A 66 -4.20 6.32 -7.56
CA LYS A 66 -5.57 6.66 -8.01
C LYS A 66 -5.58 7.10 -9.48
N ALA A 67 -4.62 7.91 -9.89
CA ALA A 67 -4.47 8.32 -11.28
C ALA A 67 -4.18 7.11 -12.20
N SER A 68 -3.30 6.21 -11.78
CA SER A 68 -2.94 5.00 -12.52
C SER A 68 -4.12 4.03 -12.65
N ILE A 69 -4.91 3.83 -11.60
CA ILE A 69 -6.15 3.05 -11.65
C ILE A 69 -7.10 3.65 -12.69
N LYS A 70 -7.33 4.97 -12.66
CA LYS A 70 -8.21 5.64 -13.62
C LYS A 70 -7.74 5.42 -15.06
N ARG A 71 -6.44 5.60 -15.34
CA ARG A 71 -5.84 5.36 -16.66
C ARG A 71 -6.06 3.91 -17.12
N LEU A 72 -5.64 2.94 -16.31
CA LEU A 72 -5.74 1.51 -16.62
C LEU A 72 -7.19 0.99 -16.77
N GLN A 73 -8.17 1.70 -16.21
CA GLN A 73 -9.59 1.37 -16.39
C GLN A 73 -10.24 2.09 -17.57
N THR A 74 -9.66 3.20 -18.04
CA THR A 74 -10.13 3.94 -19.22
C THR A 74 -9.54 3.35 -20.51
N ASP A 75 -8.33 2.80 -20.43
CA ASP A 75 -7.62 2.15 -21.55
C ASP A 75 -8.12 0.72 -21.84
N LYS A 76 -9.22 0.28 -21.20
CA LYS A 76 -9.87 -1.04 -21.36
C LYS A 76 -11.22 -0.89 -22.05
#